data_AF-A0A847ATQ1-F1
#
_entry.id   AF-A0A847ATQ1-F1
#
_cell.length_a   1.000
_cell.length_b   1.000
_cell.length_c   1.000
_cell.angle_alpha   90.00
_cell.angle_beta   90.00
_cell.angle_gamma   90.00
#
_symmetry.space_group_name_H-M   'P 1'
#
loop_
_entity.id
_entity.type
_entity.pdbx_description
1 polymer ?
#
loop_
_entity_poly.entity_id
_entity_poly.type
_entity_poly.pdbx_seq_one_letter_code
_entity_poly.pdbx_strand_id
1 'polypeptide(L)'
;MKEERILQLIEQKNYIDLKKELSDMNEVDITEIFELIEDLHTVLLVFRILPKDIAVEVFSYFSPEQQANIIQAVSDKELKFILDELFFDDMIDLIEEMPANIVSKILANSTQ
;
A
#
# COMPACT_ATOMS: atom_id res chain seq x y z
N MET A 1 -6.45 -9.29 -19.96
CA MET A 1 -5.81 -8.01 -19.58
C MET A 1 -4.80 -8.29 -18.46
N LYS A 2 -3.84 -7.40 -18.17
CA LYS A 2 -2.82 -7.68 -17.15
C LYS A 2 -3.46 -7.80 -15.75
N GLU A 3 -4.47 -6.99 -15.44
CA GLU A 3 -5.19 -7.09 -14.15
C GLU A 3 -5.81 -8.48 -13.93
N GLU A 4 -6.48 -9.04 -14.94
CA GLU A 4 -7.09 -10.39 -14.84
C GLU A 4 -6.07 -11.46 -14.46
N ARG A 5 -4.84 -11.34 -14.98
CA ARG A 5 -3.76 -12.29 -14.65
C ARG A 5 -3.35 -12.14 -13.19
N ILE A 6 -3.25 -10.92 -12.68
CA ILE A 6 -2.91 -10.66 -11.27
C ILE A 6 -3.99 -11.20 -10.34
N LEU A 7 -5.27 -10.94 -10.63
CA LEU A 7 -6.39 -11.47 -9.86
C LEU A 7 -6.38 -13.02 -9.84
N GLN A 8 -6.11 -13.67 -10.97
CA GLN A 8 -5.95 -15.12 -11.01
C GLN A 8 -4.81 -15.64 -10.15
N LEU A 9 -3.65 -14.95 -10.16
CA LEU A 9 -2.50 -15.35 -9.33
C LEU A 9 -2.79 -15.21 -7.83
N ILE A 10 -3.55 -14.19 -7.45
CA ILE A 10 -4.04 -13.99 -6.08
C ILE A 10 -4.97 -15.14 -5.67
N GLU A 11 -5.97 -15.47 -6.48
CA GLU A 11 -6.92 -16.57 -6.22
C GLU A 11 -6.21 -17.93 -6.09
N GLN A 12 -5.25 -18.18 -6.98
CA GLN A 12 -4.45 -19.41 -6.98
C GLN A 12 -3.39 -19.44 -5.87
N LYS A 13 -3.24 -18.35 -5.11
CA LYS A 13 -2.19 -18.17 -4.08
C LYS A 13 -0.78 -18.37 -4.62
N ASN A 14 -0.57 -18.09 -5.91
CA ASN A 14 0.72 -18.22 -6.56
C ASN A 14 1.55 -16.94 -6.33
N TYR A 15 2.03 -16.79 -5.09
CA TYR A 15 2.71 -15.58 -4.64
C TYR A 15 4.07 -15.34 -5.29
N ILE A 16 4.72 -16.39 -5.78
CA ILE A 16 6.03 -16.28 -6.45
C ILE A 16 5.85 -15.57 -7.78
N ASP A 17 4.90 -16.03 -8.61
CA ASP A 17 4.62 -15.40 -9.89
C ASP A 17 3.95 -14.05 -9.70
N LEU A 18 3.06 -13.91 -8.69
CA LEU A 18 2.45 -12.62 -8.36
C LEU A 18 3.50 -11.55 -8.06
N LYS A 19 4.49 -11.87 -7.20
CA LYS A 19 5.57 -10.96 -6.88
C LYS A 19 6.37 -10.56 -8.13
N LYS A 20 6.65 -11.52 -9.00
CA LYS A 20 7.42 -11.28 -10.22
C LYS A 20 6.67 -10.30 -11.14
N GLU A 21 5.40 -10.58 -11.41
CA GLU A 21 4.59 -9.71 -12.28
C GLU A 21 4.45 -8.30 -11.69
N LEU A 22 4.16 -8.18 -10.39
CA LEU A 22 4.05 -6.87 -9.74
C LEU A 22 5.39 -6.09 -9.74
N SER A 23 6.53 -6.78 -9.71
CA SER A 23 7.84 -6.12 -9.76
C SER A 23 8.19 -5.57 -11.15
N ASP A 24 7.54 -6.09 -12.20
CA ASP A 24 7.72 -5.68 -13.59
C ASP A 24 6.67 -4.63 -14.03
N MET A 25 5.74 -4.26 -13.14
CA MET A 25 4.69 -3.27 -13.37
C MET A 25 5.06 -1.89 -12.80
N ASN A 26 4.47 -0.84 -13.37
CA ASN A 26 4.57 0.50 -12.79
C ASN A 26 3.51 0.69 -11.69
N GLU A 27 3.76 1.65 -10.81
CA GLU A 27 2.96 2.00 -9.65
C GLU A 27 1.52 2.40 -9.98
N VAL A 28 1.28 3.02 -11.14
CA VAL A 28 -0.06 3.40 -11.61
C VAL A 28 -0.88 2.16 -11.96
N ASP A 29 -0.34 1.24 -12.78
CA ASP A 29 -1.01 -0.02 -13.14
C ASP A 29 -1.29 -0.86 -11.89
N ILE A 30 -0.38 -0.85 -10.91
CA ILE A 30 -0.56 -1.57 -9.65
C ILE A 30 -1.71 -0.96 -8.83
N THR A 31 -1.78 0.37 -8.78
CA THR A 31 -2.87 1.08 -8.09
C THR A 31 -4.24 0.73 -8.67
N GLU A 32 -4.35 0.68 -10.01
CA GLU A 32 -5.58 0.24 -10.68
C GLU A 32 -6.00 -1.18 -10.27
N ILE A 33 -5.04 -2.10 -10.07
CA ILE A 33 -5.35 -3.44 -9.57
C ILE A 33 -5.89 -3.39 -8.14
N PHE A 34 -5.35 -2.53 -7.28
CA PHE A 34 -5.84 -2.39 -5.90
C PHE A 34 -7.29 -1.89 -5.85
N GLU A 35 -7.71 -1.05 -6.79
CA GLU A 35 -9.11 -0.60 -6.91
C GLU A 35 -10.08 -1.75 -7.25
N LEU A 36 -9.59 -2.81 -7.89
CA LEU A 36 -10.39 -4.00 -8.24
C LEU A 36 -10.51 -5.00 -7.08
N ILE A 37 -9.78 -4.80 -5.98
CA ILE A 37 -9.78 -5.71 -4.83
C ILE A 37 -10.72 -5.15 -3.76
N GLU A 38 -11.89 -5.78 -3.60
CA GLU A 38 -12.89 -5.35 -2.61
C GLU A 38 -12.52 -5.73 -1.16
N ASP A 39 -11.76 -6.81 -0.97
CA ASP A 39 -11.43 -7.36 0.34
C ASP A 39 -10.11 -6.78 0.91
N LEU A 40 -10.20 -6.13 2.07
CA LEU A 40 -9.05 -5.53 2.75
C LEU A 40 -7.96 -6.58 3.09
N HIS A 41 -8.33 -7.83 3.39
CA HIS A 41 -7.33 -8.86 3.66
C HIS A 41 -6.48 -9.15 2.43
N THR A 42 -7.10 -9.20 1.26
CA THR A 42 -6.45 -9.41 -0.02
C THR A 42 -5.60 -8.20 -0.41
N VAL A 43 -6.11 -6.98 -0.23
CA VAL A 43 -5.33 -5.74 -0.38
C VAL A 43 -4.06 -5.81 0.45
N LEU A 44 -4.17 -6.10 1.76
CA LEU A 44 -3.01 -6.17 2.65
C LEU A 44 -2.04 -7.28 2.28
N LEU A 45 -2.54 -8.42 1.78
CA LEU A 45 -1.71 -9.51 1.31
C LEU A 45 -0.88 -9.10 0.10
N VAL A 46 -1.52 -8.51 -0.91
CA VAL A 46 -0.86 -8.04 -2.13
C VAL A 46 0.14 -6.93 -1.80
N PHE A 47 -0.25 -5.97 -0.97
CA PHE A 47 0.62 -4.88 -0.52
C PHE A 47 1.89 -5.39 0.15
N ARG A 48 1.81 -6.42 1.00
CA ARG A 48 2.97 -7.05 1.65
C ARG A 48 3.87 -7.85 0.71
N ILE A 49 3.38 -8.23 -0.47
CA ILE A 49 4.15 -8.97 -1.47
C ILE A 49 5.00 -8.03 -2.31
N LEU A 50 4.57 -6.77 -2.46
CA LEU A 50 5.28 -5.76 -3.23
C LEU A 50 6.72 -5.58 -2.74
N PRO A 51 7.67 -5.34 -3.66
CA PRO A 51 8.93 -4.72 -3.31
C PRO A 51 8.71 -3.45 -2.49
N LYS A 52 9.64 -3.19 -1.59
CA LYS A 52 9.54 -2.16 -0.57
C LYS A 52 9.41 -0.74 -1.15
N ASP A 53 10.23 -0.47 -2.14
CA ASP A 53 10.23 0.74 -2.97
C ASP A 53 8.88 0.92 -3.69
N ILE A 54 8.41 -0.12 -4.38
CA ILE A 54 7.13 -0.09 -5.10
C ILE A 54 5.95 0.11 -4.12
N ALA A 55 5.99 -0.52 -2.95
CA ALA A 55 4.92 -0.41 -1.96
C ALA A 55 4.74 1.03 -1.46
N VAL A 56 5.82 1.80 -1.32
CA VAL A 56 5.78 3.20 -0.86
C VAL A 56 5.18 4.09 -1.95
N GLU A 57 5.62 3.94 -3.20
CA GLU A 57 5.06 4.68 -4.33
C GLU A 57 3.57 4.35 -4.52
N VAL A 58 3.20 3.07 -4.53
CA VAL A 58 1.78 2.67 -4.64
C VAL A 58 0.95 3.20 -3.47
N PHE A 59 1.51 3.26 -2.26
CA PHE A 59 0.83 3.80 -1.10
C PHE A 59 0.54 5.31 -1.24
N SER A 60 1.44 6.09 -1.81
CA SER A 60 1.20 7.54 -2.02
C SER A 60 0.09 7.80 -3.05
N TYR A 61 -0.12 6.89 -4.00
CA TYR A 61 -1.22 6.96 -4.98
C TYR A 61 -2.57 6.48 -4.44
N PHE A 62 -2.62 5.82 -3.28
CA PHE A 62 -3.89 5.37 -2.72
C PHE A 62 -4.78 6.52 -2.26
N SER A 63 -6.09 6.31 -2.36
CA SER A 63 -7.06 7.22 -1.77
C SER A 63 -6.87 7.34 -0.25
N PRO A 64 -7.30 8.44 0.38
CA PRO A 64 -7.22 8.60 1.84
C PRO A 64 -7.92 7.48 2.62
N GLU A 65 -9.03 6.94 2.09
CA GLU A 65 -9.69 5.81 2.73
C GLU A 65 -8.81 4.55 2.72
N GLN A 66 -8.19 4.24 1.58
CA GLN A 66 -7.27 3.10 1.44
C GLN A 66 -6.03 3.27 2.32
N GLN A 67 -5.39 4.45 2.30
CA GLN A 67 -4.25 4.75 3.15
C GLN A 67 -4.61 4.57 4.64
N ALA A 68 -5.77 5.09 5.08
CA ALA A 68 -6.23 4.91 6.45
C ALA A 68 -6.45 3.44 6.82
N ASN A 69 -6.99 2.64 5.90
CA ASN A 69 -7.19 1.20 6.09
C ASN A 69 -5.85 0.46 6.23
N ILE A 70 -4.87 0.78 5.38
CA ILE A 70 -3.51 0.22 5.46
C ILE A 70 -2.87 0.61 6.80
N ILE A 71 -2.82 1.91 7.13
CA ILE A 71 -2.19 2.43 8.36
C ILE A 71 -2.77 1.76 9.61
N GLN A 72 -4.07 1.50 9.65
CA GLN A 72 -4.71 0.82 10.77
C GLN A 72 -4.33 -0.66 10.87
N ALA A 73 -4.24 -1.34 9.74
CA ALA A 73 -4.06 -2.79 9.69
C ALA A 73 -2.60 -3.25 9.72
N VAL A 74 -1.66 -2.40 9.35
CA VAL A 74 -0.22 -2.72 9.44
C VAL A 74 0.31 -2.56 10.86
N SER A 75 1.37 -3.31 11.16
CA SER A 75 2.10 -3.19 12.42
C SER A 75 2.88 -1.87 12.47
N ASP A 76 3.21 -1.39 13.68
CA ASP A 76 3.99 -0.17 13.88
C ASP A 76 5.34 -0.20 13.14
N LYS A 77 5.96 -1.39 13.03
CA LYS A 77 7.21 -1.57 12.29
C LYS A 77 7.03 -1.40 10.77
N GLU A 78 5.94 -1.91 10.23
CA GLU A 78 5.58 -1.74 8.81
C GLU A 78 5.20 -0.28 8.53
N LEU A 79 4.39 0.32 9.40
CA LEU A 79 4.02 1.73 9.30
C LEU A 79 5.26 2.63 9.30
N LYS A 80 6.16 2.44 10.26
CA LYS A 80 7.41 3.18 10.31
C LYS A 80 8.20 3.07 9.01
N PHE A 81 8.30 1.87 8.44
CA PHE A 81 8.99 1.68 7.16
C PHE A 81 8.34 2.47 6.02
N ILE A 82 7.01 2.49 5.93
CA ILE A 82 6.30 3.27 4.91
C ILE A 82 6.57 4.77 5.12
N LEU A 83 6.47 5.25 6.35
CA LEU A 83 6.66 6.67 6.68
C LEU A 83 8.10 7.15 6.49
N ASP A 84 9.11 6.33 6.80
CA ASP A 84 10.53 6.69 6.67
C ASP A 84 10.95 6.84 5.20
N GLU A 85 10.25 6.19 4.26
CA GLU A 85 10.54 6.24 2.82
C GLU A 85 9.61 7.19 2.04
N LEU A 86 8.51 7.63 2.65
CA LEU A 86 7.56 8.54 2.02
C LEU A 86 8.22 9.92 1.79
N PHE A 87 7.91 10.57 0.66
CA PHE A 87 8.36 11.95 0.47
C PHE A 87 7.70 12.88 1.49
N PHE A 88 8.44 13.91 1.89
CA PHE A 88 7.97 14.85 2.91
C PHE A 88 6.66 15.53 2.51
N ASP A 89 6.53 15.92 1.24
CA ASP A 89 5.33 16.59 0.73
C ASP A 89 4.11 15.67 0.78
N ASP A 90 4.26 14.41 0.35
CA ASP A 90 3.20 13.39 0.46
C ASP A 90 2.82 13.10 1.93
N MET A 91 3.77 13.21 2.86
CA MET A 91 3.49 13.05 4.28
C MET A 91 2.64 14.20 4.82
N ILE A 92 2.85 15.41 4.32
CA ILE A 92 2.02 16.57 4.66
C ILE A 92 0.60 16.35 4.14
N ASP A 93 0.45 16.00 2.87
CA ASP A 93 -0.87 15.72 2.26
C ASP A 93 -1.61 14.60 3.02
N LEU A 94 -0.90 13.52 3.33
CA LEU A 94 -1.41 12.42 4.16
C LEU A 94 -1.93 12.92 5.51
N ILE A 95 -1.20 13.79 6.21
CA ILE A 95 -1.62 14.31 7.52
C ILE A 95 -2.85 15.22 7.40
N GLU A 96 -2.94 16.02 6.34
CA GLU A 96 -4.05 16.95 6.10
C GLU A 96 -5.37 16.23 5.80
N GLU A 97 -5.32 15.08 5.13
CA GLU A 97 -6.51 14.32 4.73
C GLU A 97 -7.00 13.32 5.80
N MET A 98 -6.17 13.03 6.82
CA MET A 98 -6.43 11.96 7.78
C MET A 98 -7.19 12.41 9.05
N PRO A 99 -8.05 11.55 9.63
CA PRO A 99 -8.69 11.84 10.90
C PRO A 99 -7.68 11.80 12.07
N ALA A 100 -7.98 12.54 13.13
CA ALA A 100 -7.04 12.81 14.23
C ALA A 100 -6.43 11.55 14.90
N ASN A 101 -7.18 10.44 14.97
CA ASN A 101 -6.68 9.17 15.52
C ASN A 101 -5.60 8.54 14.62
N ILE A 102 -5.72 8.68 13.30
CA ILE A 102 -4.74 8.18 12.33
C ILE A 102 -3.51 9.08 12.32
N VAL A 103 -3.71 10.41 12.29
CA VAL A 103 -2.62 11.38 12.43
C VAL A 103 -1.80 11.11 13.69
N SER A 104 -2.46 10.85 14.82
CA SER A 104 -1.76 10.50 16.07
C SER A 104 -0.90 9.23 15.93
N LYS A 105 -1.37 8.22 15.20
CA LYS A 105 -0.61 6.99 14.93
C LYS A 105 0.58 7.26 14.00
N ILE A 106 0.39 8.07 12.96
CA ILE A 106 1.45 8.51 12.05
C ILE A 106 2.55 9.22 12.84
N LEU A 107 2.21 10.27 13.59
CA LEU A 107 3.17 11.08 14.36
C LEU A 107 3.91 10.29 15.45
N ALA A 108 3.29 9.26 16.01
CA ALA A 108 3.95 8.37 16.98
C ALA A 108 4.98 7.44 16.33
N ASN A 109 4.88 7.21 15.01
CA ASN A 109 5.70 6.26 14.26
C ASN A 109 6.61 6.92 13.22
N SER A 110 6.41 8.20 12.88
CA SER A 110 7.37 8.99 12.14
C SER A 110 8.51 9.39 13.08
N THR A 111 9.74 9.10 12.68
CA THR A 111 10.92 9.53 13.45
C THR A 111 11.23 10.99 13.11
N GLN A 112 11.70 11.76 14.10
CA GLN A 112 12.21 13.14 13.92
C GLN A 112 13.30 13.23 12.84
#